data_AF-A0A2H0HVP9-F1
#
_entry.id   AF-A0A2H0HVP9-F1
#
_cell.length_a   1.000
_cell.length_b   1.000
_cell.length_c   1.000
_cell.angle_alpha   90.00
_cell.angle_beta   90.00
_cell.angle_gamma   90.00
#
_symmetry.space_group_name_H-M   'P 1'
#
loop_
_entity.id
_entity.type
_entity.pdbx_description
1 polymer ?
#
loop_
_entity_poly.entity_id
_entity_poly.type
_entity_poly.pdbx_seq_one_letter_code
_entity_poly.pdbx_strand_id
1 'polypeptide(L)'
;SAWTAEALKLTMPASVFSRSTECHNQDKVSMGTIAARDCLRVLELTEQVAAALLITSRQGITLRQRVQPELVLGPALEDMHSDLGRRLVLIEEDRALDHDLINLIAAIRAESWTLYAA
;
A
#
# COMPACT_ATOMS: atom_id res chain seq x y z
N SER A 1 3.61 -8.37 -8.52
CA SER A 1 3.27 -9.26 -7.39
C SER A 1 1.82 -9.72 -7.53
N ALA A 2 1.34 -10.64 -6.68
CA ALA A 2 -0.08 -11.04 -6.70
C ALA A 2 -1.02 -9.85 -6.39
N TRP A 3 -0.66 -8.99 -5.43
CA TRP A 3 -1.46 -7.81 -5.06
C TRP A 3 -1.63 -6.82 -6.20
N THR A 4 -0.54 -6.48 -6.91
CA THR A 4 -0.60 -5.53 -8.04
C THR A 4 -1.40 -6.10 -9.21
N ALA A 5 -1.34 -7.42 -9.43
CA ALA A 5 -2.12 -8.09 -10.49
C ALA A 5 -3.61 -8.10 -10.17
N GLU A 6 -3.99 -8.36 -8.91
CA GLU A 6 -5.38 -8.27 -8.46
C GLU A 6 -5.92 -6.83 -8.57
N ALA A 7 -5.14 -5.83 -8.14
CA ALA A 7 -5.52 -4.43 -8.25
C ALA A 7 -5.75 -4.03 -9.72
N LEU A 8 -4.84 -4.42 -10.63
CA LEU A 8 -4.97 -4.16 -12.06
C LEU A 8 -6.21 -4.81 -12.68
N LYS A 9 -6.55 -6.04 -12.26
CA LYS A 9 -7.78 -6.72 -12.74
C LYS A 9 -9.05 -5.90 -12.41
N LEU A 10 -9.04 -5.18 -11.28
CA LEU A 10 -10.19 -4.39 -10.81
C LEU A 10 -10.29 -2.99 -11.43
N THR A 11 -9.38 -2.60 -12.34
CA THR A 11 -9.42 -1.26 -12.96
C THR A 11 -10.30 -1.17 -14.21
N MET A 12 -10.98 -2.26 -14.61
CA MET A 12 -11.96 -2.19 -15.69
C MET A 12 -13.20 -1.40 -15.22
N PRO A 13 -13.60 -0.31 -15.89
CA PRO A 13 -14.70 0.53 -15.38
C PRO A 13 -16.04 -0.19 -15.34
N ALA A 14 -16.61 -0.41 -14.15
CA ALA A 14 -17.89 -1.12 -14.00
C ALA A 14 -19.06 -0.45 -14.78
N SER A 15 -18.99 0.87 -14.99
CA SER A 15 -20.01 1.67 -15.66
C SER A 15 -20.26 1.32 -17.13
N VAL A 16 -19.33 0.62 -17.79
CA VAL A 16 -19.52 0.16 -19.18
C VAL A 16 -20.35 -1.12 -19.27
N PHE A 17 -20.63 -1.80 -18.15
CA PHE A 17 -21.37 -3.06 -18.10
C PHE A 17 -22.87 -2.89 -17.80
N SER A 18 -23.44 -1.71 -18.11
CA SER A 18 -24.87 -1.47 -17.97
C SER A 18 -25.69 -2.51 -18.75
N ARG A 19 -26.70 -3.08 -18.10
CA ARG A 19 -27.68 -3.97 -18.71
C ARG A 19 -29.08 -3.42 -18.47
N SER A 20 -29.91 -3.53 -19.49
CA SER A 20 -31.29 -3.09 -19.39
C SER A 20 -32.11 -4.04 -18.51
N THR A 21 -32.97 -3.46 -17.68
CA THR A 21 -33.87 -4.17 -16.77
C THR A 21 -35.27 -3.54 -16.80
N GLU A 22 -36.25 -4.16 -16.15
CA GLU A 22 -37.62 -3.62 -16.00
C GLU A 22 -38.27 -3.29 -17.36
N CYS A 23 -38.32 -4.26 -18.28
CA CYS A 23 -38.87 -4.09 -19.64
C CYS A 23 -38.32 -2.85 -20.39
N HIS A 24 -37.02 -2.59 -20.25
CA HIS A 24 -36.33 -1.43 -20.83
C HIS A 24 -36.67 -0.06 -20.24
N ASN A 25 -37.44 0.00 -19.14
CA ASN A 25 -37.63 1.25 -18.40
C ASN A 25 -36.38 1.65 -17.59
N GLN A 26 -35.52 0.68 -17.28
CA GLN A 26 -34.18 0.90 -16.72
C GLN A 26 -33.12 0.37 -17.70
N ASP A 27 -32.96 1.05 -18.83
CA ASP A 27 -32.02 0.69 -19.90
C ASP A 27 -30.57 1.14 -19.64
N LYS A 28 -30.37 2.13 -18.77
CA LYS A 28 -29.06 2.63 -18.36
C LYS A 28 -28.92 2.68 -16.84
N VAL A 29 -27.89 2.01 -16.33
CA VAL A 29 -27.48 2.05 -14.92
C VAL A 29 -26.00 2.37 -14.79
N SER A 30 -25.61 2.94 -13.65
CA SER A 30 -24.25 3.43 -13.41
C SER A 30 -23.27 2.37 -12.92
N MET A 31 -23.78 1.29 -12.28
CA MET A 31 -22.98 0.30 -11.56
C MET A 31 -22.12 0.91 -10.43
N GLY A 32 -22.50 2.09 -9.91
CA GLY A 32 -21.66 2.88 -9.01
C GLY A 32 -21.29 2.19 -7.70
N THR A 33 -22.18 1.40 -7.11
CA THR A 33 -21.89 0.63 -5.88
C THR A 33 -20.86 -0.48 -6.12
N ILE A 34 -20.85 -1.10 -7.29
CA ILE A 34 -19.84 -2.09 -7.68
C ILE A 34 -18.49 -1.38 -7.88
N ALA A 35 -18.47 -0.26 -8.61
CA ALA A 35 -17.26 0.53 -8.79
C ALA A 35 -16.65 0.99 -7.45
N ALA A 36 -17.48 1.43 -6.51
CA ALA A 36 -17.02 1.85 -5.19
C ALA A 36 -16.38 0.70 -4.40
N ARG A 37 -16.98 -0.50 -4.43
CA ARG A 37 -16.42 -1.68 -3.78
C ARG A 37 -15.09 -2.11 -4.41
N ASP A 38 -15.02 -2.11 -5.73
CA ASP A 38 -13.80 -2.48 -6.45
C ASP A 38 -12.68 -1.47 -6.14
N CYS A 39 -13.00 -0.17 -6.03
CA CYS A 39 -12.08 0.88 -5.61
C CYS A 39 -11.55 0.65 -4.18
N LEU A 40 -12.44 0.33 -3.21
CA LEU A 40 -12.02 0.01 -1.83
C LEU A 40 -11.00 -1.14 -1.82
N ARG A 41 -11.23 -2.18 -2.62
CA ARG A 41 -10.29 -3.31 -2.73
C ARG A 41 -8.94 -2.91 -3.32
N VAL A 42 -8.93 -2.05 -4.34
CA VAL A 42 -7.69 -1.50 -4.90
C VAL A 42 -6.90 -0.72 -3.85
N LEU A 43 -7.58 0.07 -3.00
CA LEU A 43 -6.93 0.80 -1.90
C LEU A 43 -6.28 -0.16 -0.90
N GLU A 44 -6.98 -1.20 -0.45
CA GLU A 44 -6.42 -2.22 0.46
C GLU A 44 -5.15 -2.89 -0.10
N LEU A 45 -5.18 -3.26 -1.39
CA LEU A 45 -4.03 -3.87 -2.06
C LEU A 45 -2.88 -2.89 -2.21
N THR A 46 -3.17 -1.61 -2.43
CA THR A 46 -2.16 -0.55 -2.52
C THR A 46 -1.48 -0.32 -1.17
N GLU A 47 -2.24 -0.34 -0.07
CA GLU A 47 -1.68 -0.27 1.29
C GLU A 47 -0.73 -1.45 1.58
N GLN A 48 -1.07 -2.65 1.14
CA GLN A 48 -0.20 -3.83 1.25
C GLN A 48 1.12 -3.65 0.49
N VAL A 49 1.04 -3.13 -0.74
CA VAL A 49 2.22 -2.82 -1.55
C VAL A 49 3.08 -1.75 -0.88
N ALA A 50 2.46 -0.68 -0.37
CA ALA A 50 3.16 0.39 0.33
C ALA A 50 3.85 -0.13 1.61
N ALA A 51 3.17 -0.93 2.42
CA ALA A 51 3.74 -1.55 3.61
C ALA A 51 4.97 -2.43 3.28
N ALA A 52 4.89 -3.26 2.24
CA ALA A 52 6.02 -4.06 1.78
C ALA A 52 7.19 -3.19 1.26
N LEU A 53 6.88 -2.06 0.61
CA LEU A 53 7.88 -1.09 0.18
C LEU A 53 8.60 -0.44 1.38
N LEU A 54 7.89 -0.15 2.46
CA LEU A 54 8.49 0.38 3.69
C LEU A 54 9.47 -0.62 4.32
N ILE A 55 9.10 -1.91 4.39
CA ILE A 55 10.00 -2.97 4.88
C ILE A 55 11.29 -3.02 4.04
N THR A 56 11.14 -3.09 2.72
CA THR A 56 12.29 -3.23 1.81
C THR A 56 13.16 -1.97 1.78
N SER A 57 12.56 -0.78 1.85
CA SER A 57 13.29 0.49 1.88
C SER A 57 14.09 0.65 3.17
N ARG A 58 13.48 0.36 4.33
CA ARG A 58 14.20 0.34 5.62
C ARG A 58 15.37 -0.64 5.56
N GLN A 59 15.14 -1.87 5.12
CA GLN A 59 16.21 -2.87 5.01
C GLN A 59 17.35 -2.38 4.09
N GLY A 60 17.00 -1.87 2.91
CA GLY A 60 17.97 -1.40 1.91
C GLY A 60 18.82 -0.22 2.40
N ILE A 61 18.21 0.75 3.09
CA ILE A 61 18.91 1.88 3.69
C ILE A 61 19.91 1.39 4.75
N THR A 62 19.48 0.55 5.70
CA THR A 62 20.37 0.05 6.75
C THR A 62 21.54 -0.76 6.17
N LEU A 63 21.27 -1.61 5.16
CA LEU A 63 22.33 -2.36 4.48
C LEU A 63 23.30 -1.44 3.74
N ARG A 64 22.81 -0.37 3.10
CA ARG A 64 23.68 0.60 2.43
C ARG A 64 24.58 1.33 3.44
N GLN A 65 24.04 1.79 4.56
CA GLN A 65 24.81 2.46 5.61
C GLN A 65 25.90 1.55 6.20
N ARG A 66 25.67 0.24 6.28
CA ARG A 66 26.71 -0.73 6.70
C ARG A 66 27.93 -0.77 5.76
N VAL A 67 27.72 -0.58 4.46
CA VAL A 67 28.78 -0.60 3.43
C VAL A 67 29.34 0.80 3.19
N GLN A 68 28.54 1.84 3.44
CA GLN A 68 28.86 3.24 3.20
C GLN A 68 28.54 4.08 4.45
N PRO A 69 29.41 4.07 5.48
CA PRO A 69 29.13 4.73 6.76
C PRO A 69 28.99 6.25 6.67
N GLU A 70 29.52 6.88 5.62
CA GLU A 70 29.39 8.31 5.37
C GLU A 70 28.06 8.72 4.71
N LEU A 71 27.19 7.75 4.38
CA LEU A 71 25.84 8.04 3.88
C LEU A 71 24.99 8.69 4.98
N VAL A 72 24.71 9.98 4.80
CA VAL A 72 23.84 10.76 5.69
C VAL A 72 22.47 10.94 5.01
N LEU A 73 21.39 10.62 5.73
CA LEU A 73 20.03 10.90 5.28
C LEU A 73 19.63 12.34 5.64
N GLY A 74 18.74 12.93 4.84
CA GLY A 74 18.10 14.19 5.23
C GLY A 74 17.19 13.98 6.46
N PRO A 75 16.90 15.03 7.25
CA PRO A 75 16.20 14.89 8.54
C PRO A 75 14.90 14.10 8.48
N ALA A 76 14.02 14.41 7.52
CA ALA A 76 12.73 13.72 7.39
C ALA A 76 12.88 12.21 7.07
N LEU A 77 13.89 11.85 6.27
CA LEU A 77 14.16 10.45 5.95
C LEU A 77 14.79 9.73 7.14
N GLU A 78 15.67 10.39 7.89
CA GLU A 78 16.25 9.84 9.12
C GLU A 78 15.16 9.58 10.18
N ASP A 79 14.24 10.53 10.37
CA ASP A 79 13.11 10.39 11.30
C ASP A 79 12.22 9.20 10.93
N MET A 80 11.86 9.09 9.64
CA MET A 80 11.07 7.97 9.15
C MET A 80 11.85 6.64 9.24
N HIS A 81 13.14 6.65 8.90
CA HIS A 81 13.99 5.46 8.98
C HIS A 81 14.13 4.95 10.42
N SER A 82 14.31 5.87 11.37
CA SER A 82 14.39 5.59 12.81
C SER A 82 13.05 5.06 13.36
N ASP A 83 11.92 5.65 12.96
CA ASP A 83 10.59 5.14 13.33
C ASP A 83 10.34 3.72 12.79
N LEU A 84 10.67 3.47 11.53
CA LEU A 84 10.59 2.12 10.94
C LEU A 84 11.56 1.17 11.64
N GLY A 85 12.74 1.62 12.05
CA GLY A 85 13.71 0.84 12.82
C GLY A 85 13.19 0.39 14.19
N ARG A 86 12.34 1.20 14.83
CA ARG A 86 11.66 0.84 16.10
C ARG A 86 10.52 -0.17 15.90
N ARG A 87 9.90 -0.20 14.71
CA ARG A 87 8.78 -1.10 14.39
C ARG A 87 9.21 -2.42 13.77
N LEU A 88 10.29 -2.39 12.99
CA LEU A 88 10.77 -3.49 12.17
C LEU A 88 12.19 -3.86 12.58
N VAL A 89 12.34 -5.05 13.16
CA VAL A 89 13.66 -5.64 13.39
C VAL A 89 14.31 -5.91 12.04
N LEU A 90 15.61 -5.62 11.96
CA LEU A 90 16.39 -5.90 10.76
C LEU A 90 16.29 -7.40 10.43
N ILE A 91 16.01 -7.70 9.17
CA ILE A 91 15.92 -9.08 8.71
C ILE A 91 17.36 -9.56 8.46
N GLU A 92 17.86 -10.42 9.35
CA GLU A 92 19.20 -11.02 9.23
C GLU A 92 19.13 -12.48 8.72
N GLU A 93 18.00 -13.14 8.91
CA GLU A 93 17.69 -14.48 8.42
C GLU A 93 16.23 -14.56 7.96
N ASP A 94 15.90 -15.60 7.20
CA ASP A 94 14.54 -15.83 6.69
C ASP A 94 13.54 -16.02 7.84
N ARG A 95 12.46 -15.24 7.81
CA ARG A 95 11.38 -15.31 8.78
C ARG A 95 10.06 -14.87 8.16
N ALA A 96 8.97 -15.22 8.82
CA ALA A 96 7.64 -14.73 8.48
C ALA A 96 7.53 -13.20 8.69
N LEU A 97 6.87 -12.51 7.74
CA LEU A 97 6.71 -11.05 7.72
C LEU A 97 5.24 -10.61 7.77
N ASP A 98 4.29 -11.53 7.87
CA ASP A 98 2.85 -11.23 7.89
C ASP A 98 2.47 -10.30 9.05
N HIS A 99 3.01 -10.50 10.25
CA HIS A 99 2.78 -9.63 11.39
C HIS A 99 3.32 -8.21 11.16
N ASP A 100 4.54 -8.09 10.61
CA ASP A 100 5.13 -6.80 10.27
C ASP A 100 4.28 -6.06 9.24
N LEU A 101 3.83 -6.78 8.21
CA LEU A 101 2.99 -6.25 7.14
C LEU A 101 1.65 -5.74 7.70
N ILE A 102 0.96 -6.53 8.53
CA ILE A 102 -0.32 -6.15 9.14
C ILE A 102 -0.16 -4.91 10.02
N ASN A 103 0.89 -4.84 10.84
CA ASN A 103 1.16 -3.71 11.71
C ASN A 103 1.46 -2.43 10.91
N LEU A 104 2.19 -2.53 9.81
CA LEU A 104 2.46 -1.39 8.94
C LEU A 104 1.21 -0.92 8.20
N ILE A 105 0.36 -1.83 7.72
CA ILE A 105 -0.93 -1.47 7.11
C ILE A 105 -1.79 -0.72 8.13
N ALA A 106 -1.83 -1.18 9.38
CA ALA A 106 -2.54 -0.48 10.45
C ALA A 106 -1.97 0.93 10.69
N ALA A 107 -0.64 1.08 10.67
CA ALA A 107 0.01 2.38 10.81
C ALA A 107 -0.28 3.34 9.64
N ILE A 108 -0.31 2.82 8.40
CA ILE A 108 -0.70 3.58 7.20
C ILE A 108 -2.13 4.10 7.36
N ARG A 109 -3.07 3.21 7.73
CA ARG A 109 -4.49 3.58 7.92
C ARG A 109 -4.72 4.54 9.08
N ALA A 110 -3.86 4.50 10.08
CA ALA A 110 -3.86 5.45 11.19
C ALA A 110 -3.15 6.78 10.85
N GLU A 111 -2.71 6.96 9.60
CA GLU A 111 -1.99 8.15 9.14
C GLU A 111 -0.78 8.49 10.02
N SER A 112 -0.03 7.45 10.43
CA SER A 112 1.08 7.60 11.39
C SER A 112 2.25 8.45 10.89
N TRP A 113 2.30 8.74 9.59
CA TRP A 113 3.35 9.53 8.97
C TRP A 113 2.74 10.70 8.18
N THR A 114 3.22 11.90 8.44
CA THR A 114 2.86 13.09 7.68
C THR A 114 3.53 13.04 6.30
N LEU A 115 2.73 12.92 5.24
CA LEU A 115 3.24 12.80 3.86
C LEU A 115 3.58 14.16 3.23
N TYR A 116 2.83 15.20 3.60
CA TYR A 116 3.00 16.56 3.11
C TYR A 116 2.98 17.51 4.31
N ALA A 117 4.11 18.15 4.59
CA ALA A 117 4.12 19.28 5.52
C ALA A 117 3.33 20.43 4.88
N ALA A 118 2.40 21.01 5.64
CA ALA A 118 1.65 22.20 5.23
C ALA A 118 2.54 23.43 5.17
#